data_AF-J7IW23-F1
#
_entry.id   AF-J7IW23-F1
#
_cell.length_a   1.000
_cell.length_b   1.000
_cell.length_c   1.000
_cell.angle_alpha   90.00
_cell.angle_beta   90.00
_cell.angle_gamma   90.00
#
_symmetry.space_group_name_H-M   'P 1'
#
loop_
_entity.id
_entity.type
_entity.pdbx_description
1 polymer ?
#
loop_
_entity_poly.entity_id
_entity_poly.type
_entity_poly.pdbx_seq_one_letter_code
_entity_poly.pdbx_strand_id
1 'polypeptide(L)'
;MRKLLFLALFFIPISLVFGCAPQKTELMSDDVEVIIQITPFSSVYEYRRYFALNYSDDKYNQPDDKHTVLSQKTKQVIISWELNPEVRLNDVNRLYYGPYIIIIPPKDAWEYADTTQITGNSFTRTLTDEIMATILRDYPEYNWANVETFGWYFHAKSFDQENIHVAFKKRTDSSDENQSFTAFYIYFNPVTKHGWAKKVSKEIT
;
A
#
# COMPACT_ATOMS: atom_id res chain seq x y z
N MET A 1 75.94 22.36 -22.05
CA MET A 1 76.09 21.35 -20.97
C MET A 1 75.06 21.70 -19.90
N ARG A 2 73.93 20.99 -19.82
CA ARG A 2 73.67 19.76 -19.03
C ARG A 2 73.22 20.12 -17.60
N LYS A 3 72.05 19.55 -17.21
CA LYS A 3 71.44 19.39 -15.87
C LYS A 3 70.39 20.48 -15.50
N LEU A 4 69.10 20.31 -15.80
CA LEU A 4 68.06 19.47 -15.11
C LEU A 4 68.01 19.70 -13.60
N LEU A 5 66.83 20.12 -13.09
CA LEU A 5 66.26 20.08 -11.72
C LEU A 5 65.34 21.34 -11.60
N PHE A 6 64.01 21.34 -11.44
CA PHE A 6 62.95 20.40 -11.06
C PHE A 6 61.68 20.95 -11.75
N LEU A 7 60.86 20.22 -12.50
CA LEU A 7 59.96 19.15 -12.07
C LEU A 7 59.22 19.44 -10.75
N ALA A 8 58.36 20.45 -10.71
CA ALA A 8 57.25 20.56 -9.75
C ALA A 8 56.32 21.75 -10.09
N LEU A 9 55.61 21.69 -11.22
CA LEU A 9 54.41 22.52 -11.44
C LEU A 9 53.43 21.81 -12.38
N PHE A 10 53.34 20.50 -12.21
CA PHE A 10 52.06 19.77 -12.33
C PHE A 10 51.59 19.54 -10.89
N PHE A 11 50.27 19.54 -10.68
CA PHE A 11 49.56 19.49 -9.40
C PHE A 11 49.20 20.86 -8.78
N ILE A 12 48.52 21.71 -9.56
CA ILE A 12 47.32 22.34 -8.97
C ILE A 12 46.30 21.22 -8.91
N PRO A 13 45.86 20.80 -7.72
CA PRO A 13 44.91 19.71 -7.63
C PRO A 13 43.58 20.22 -8.16
N ILE A 14 43.05 19.56 -9.19
CA ILE A 14 41.64 19.65 -9.62
C ILE A 14 40.77 18.94 -8.56
N SER A 15 41.09 19.09 -7.27
CA SER A 15 40.34 18.55 -6.13
C SER A 15 39.40 19.61 -5.55
N LEU A 16 38.79 20.38 -6.45
CA LEU A 16 37.52 21.05 -6.22
C LEU A 16 36.47 20.43 -7.16
N VAL A 17 36.51 19.10 -7.32
CA VAL A 17 35.25 18.37 -7.46
C VAL A 17 34.62 18.47 -6.08
N PHE A 18 33.89 19.56 -5.88
CA PHE A 18 32.86 19.66 -4.87
C PHE A 18 32.19 18.30 -4.80
N GLY A 19 32.21 17.70 -3.61
CA GLY A 19 31.55 16.43 -3.39
C GLY A 19 30.18 16.51 -4.04
N CYS A 20 29.92 15.64 -5.01
CA CYS A 20 28.56 15.23 -5.28
C CYS A 20 28.06 14.74 -3.93
N ALA A 21 27.35 15.60 -3.20
CA ALA A 21 26.36 15.11 -2.27
C ALA A 21 25.62 14.02 -3.04
N PRO A 22 25.50 12.79 -2.50
CA PRO A 22 24.81 11.74 -3.21
C PRO A 22 23.50 12.35 -3.69
N GLN A 23 23.31 12.34 -5.01
CA GLN A 23 22.06 12.75 -5.64
C GLN A 23 20.97 12.14 -4.78
N LYS A 24 20.00 12.95 -4.30
CA LYS A 24 18.78 12.42 -3.70
C LYS A 24 18.24 11.42 -4.71
N THR A 25 18.48 10.14 -4.45
CA THR A 25 18.00 9.07 -5.31
C THR A 25 16.50 9.20 -5.22
N GLU A 26 15.90 9.57 -6.36
CA GLU A 26 14.46 9.59 -6.45
C GLU A 26 13.97 8.22 -6.01
N LEU A 27 12.94 8.22 -5.16
CA LEU A 27 12.43 7.00 -4.57
C LEU A 27 11.74 6.21 -5.69
N MET A 28 12.10 4.95 -5.87
CA MET A 28 11.57 4.07 -6.91
C MET A 28 10.55 3.10 -6.33
N SER A 29 9.72 2.51 -7.19
CA SER A 29 8.72 1.51 -6.76
C SER A 29 9.34 0.27 -6.12
N ASP A 30 10.56 -0.07 -6.52
CA ASP A 30 11.24 -1.27 -6.05
C ASP A 30 11.94 -1.05 -4.70
N ASP A 31 12.01 0.20 -4.23
CA ASP A 31 12.51 0.52 -2.89
C ASP A 31 11.53 0.11 -1.79
N VAL A 32 10.27 -0.20 -2.13
CA VAL A 32 9.24 -0.57 -1.16
C VAL A 32 8.76 -1.99 -1.43
N GLU A 33 8.83 -2.85 -0.42
CA GLU A 33 8.15 -4.14 -0.44
C GLU A 33 6.67 -3.93 -0.08
N VAL A 34 5.77 -4.48 -0.90
CA VAL A 34 4.32 -4.40 -0.68
C VAL A 34 3.76 -5.81 -0.76
N ILE A 35 3.06 -6.22 0.29
CA ILE A 35 2.54 -7.58 0.44
C ILE A 35 1.03 -7.51 0.62
N ILE A 36 0.33 -8.41 -0.06
CA ILE A 36 -1.09 -8.69 0.15
C ILE A 36 -1.22 -10.06 0.82
N GLN A 37 -1.89 -10.09 1.97
CA GLN A 37 -2.30 -11.31 2.63
C GLN A 37 -3.83 -11.39 2.63
N ILE A 38 -4.35 -12.58 2.32
CA ILE A 38 -5.79 -12.86 2.36
C ILE A 38 -5.99 -13.96 3.38
N THR A 39 -6.70 -13.65 4.47
CA THR A 39 -6.86 -14.58 5.59
C THR A 39 -8.35 -14.76 5.92
N PRO A 40 -8.82 -15.99 6.14
CA PRO A 40 -10.14 -16.20 6.73
C PRO A 40 -10.12 -15.76 8.19
N PHE A 41 -11.29 -15.44 8.75
CA PHE A 41 -11.43 -15.33 10.20
C PHE A 41 -11.24 -16.71 10.84
N SER A 42 -10.38 -16.80 11.85
CA SER A 42 -10.09 -18.06 12.56
C SER A 42 -11.28 -18.57 13.37
N SER A 43 -12.21 -17.68 13.73
CA SER A 43 -13.43 -18.02 14.48
C SER A 43 -14.51 -16.96 14.30
N VAL A 44 -15.76 -17.32 14.60
CA VAL A 44 -16.90 -16.38 14.67
C VAL A 44 -16.64 -15.27 15.70
N TYR A 45 -15.94 -15.60 16.79
CA TYR A 45 -15.55 -14.63 17.81
C TYR A 45 -14.61 -13.55 17.24
N GLU A 46 -13.59 -13.94 16.47
CA GLU A 46 -12.69 -12.99 15.81
C GLU A 46 -13.45 -12.09 14.83
N TYR A 47 -14.34 -12.66 14.02
CA TYR A 47 -15.20 -11.91 13.11
C TYR A 47 -16.03 -10.86 13.85
N ARG A 48 -16.74 -11.26 14.91
CA ARG A 48 -17.56 -10.32 15.70
C ARG A 48 -16.73 -9.22 16.33
N ARG A 49 -15.52 -9.57 16.80
CA ARG A 49 -14.57 -8.59 17.35
C ARG A 49 -14.14 -7.57 16.34
N TYR A 50 -13.79 -8.02 15.15
CA TYR A 50 -13.38 -7.15 14.06
C TYR A 50 -14.47 -6.13 13.69
N PHE A 51 -15.74 -6.55 13.67
CA PHE A 51 -16.88 -5.68 13.37
C PHE A 51 -17.54 -5.01 14.59
N ALA A 52 -16.93 -5.09 15.78
CA ALA A 52 -17.48 -4.56 17.04
C ALA A 52 -18.95 -4.97 17.31
N LEU A 53 -19.33 -6.19 16.93
CA LEU A 53 -20.68 -6.71 17.13
C LEU A 53 -20.87 -7.13 18.61
N ASN A 54 -22.02 -6.81 19.20
CA ASN A 54 -22.31 -7.08 20.62
C ASN A 54 -22.11 -8.56 20.99
N TYR A 55 -21.39 -8.79 22.11
CA TYR A 55 -21.10 -10.12 22.66
C TYR A 55 -22.09 -10.58 23.74
N SER A 56 -23.00 -9.70 24.17
CA SER A 56 -23.70 -9.82 25.45
C SER A 56 -25.10 -10.42 25.40
N ASP A 57 -25.54 -10.97 24.27
CA ASP A 57 -26.83 -11.67 24.17
C ASP A 57 -26.60 -13.16 23.89
N ASP A 58 -26.90 -14.00 24.90
CA ASP A 58 -26.88 -15.47 24.84
C ASP A 58 -27.69 -16.07 23.68
N LYS A 59 -28.55 -15.27 23.02
CA LYS A 59 -29.33 -15.65 21.84
C LYS A 59 -28.50 -15.81 20.57
N TYR A 60 -27.27 -15.28 20.53
CA TYR A 60 -26.40 -15.34 19.36
C TYR A 60 -25.32 -16.43 19.45
N ASN A 61 -25.25 -17.20 20.53
CA ASN A 61 -24.33 -18.35 20.64
C ASN A 61 -24.92 -19.66 20.07
N GLN A 62 -25.90 -19.56 19.16
CA GLN A 62 -26.48 -20.74 18.52
C GLN A 62 -25.64 -21.15 17.29
N PRO A 63 -25.46 -22.47 17.04
CA PRO A 63 -24.75 -22.98 15.87
C PRO A 63 -25.29 -22.48 14.52
N ASP A 64 -26.58 -22.10 14.47
CA ASP A 64 -27.29 -21.57 13.29
C ASP A 64 -27.21 -20.03 13.17
N ASP A 65 -26.30 -19.39 13.90
CA ASP A 65 -26.16 -17.95 13.85
C ASP A 65 -25.65 -17.47 12.48
N LYS A 66 -26.34 -16.46 11.93
CA LYS A 66 -25.99 -15.79 10.66
C LYS A 66 -24.53 -15.34 10.60
N HIS A 67 -23.90 -15.05 11.75
CA HIS A 67 -22.49 -14.64 11.77
C HIS A 67 -21.52 -15.79 11.57
N THR A 68 -21.91 -17.04 11.82
CA THR A 68 -21.12 -18.22 11.44
C THR A 68 -20.97 -18.27 9.92
N VAL A 69 -22.09 -18.17 9.19
CA VAL A 69 -22.10 -18.16 7.72
C VAL A 69 -21.36 -16.92 7.19
N LEU A 70 -21.63 -15.74 7.74
CA LEU A 70 -20.94 -14.51 7.30
C LEU A 70 -19.43 -14.56 7.58
N SER A 71 -18.98 -15.14 8.69
CA SER A 71 -17.56 -15.27 8.99
C SER A 71 -16.84 -16.19 7.99
N GLN A 72 -17.52 -17.21 7.48
CA GLN A 72 -16.97 -18.11 6.44
C GLN A 72 -16.93 -17.44 5.07
N LYS A 73 -17.92 -16.57 4.76
CA LYS A 73 -18.00 -15.83 3.49
C LYS A 73 -17.18 -14.54 3.47
N THR A 74 -16.57 -14.15 4.59
CA THR A 74 -15.79 -12.92 4.71
C THR A 74 -14.31 -13.24 4.90
N LYS A 75 -13.45 -12.64 4.09
CA LYS A 75 -11.99 -12.73 4.26
C LYS A 75 -11.44 -11.35 4.67
N GLN A 76 -10.44 -11.36 5.53
CA GLN A 76 -9.60 -10.19 5.77
C GLN A 76 -8.57 -10.11 4.64
N VAL A 77 -8.38 -8.91 4.12
CA VAL A 77 -7.31 -8.56 3.20
C VAL A 77 -6.42 -7.57 3.91
N ILE A 78 -5.19 -7.99 4.15
CA ILE A 78 -4.16 -7.22 4.85
C ILE A 78 -3.16 -6.75 3.80
N ILE A 79 -2.98 -5.44 3.69
CA ILE A 79 -1.96 -4.84 2.85
C ILE A 79 -0.90 -4.27 3.77
N SER A 80 0.33 -4.75 3.66
CA SER A 80 1.47 -4.25 4.42
C SER A 80 2.55 -3.74 3.48
N TRP A 81 3.29 -2.73 3.91
CA TRP A 81 4.44 -2.23 3.17
C TRP A 81 5.60 -1.92 4.09
N GLU A 82 6.80 -1.99 3.51
CA GLU A 82 8.04 -1.65 4.19
C GLU A 82 9.04 -1.08 3.18
N LEU A 83 9.58 0.09 3.48
CA LEU A 83 10.69 0.71 2.77
C LEU A 83 11.95 -0.10 3.05
N ASN A 84 12.68 -0.44 1.99
CA ASN A 84 13.95 -1.15 2.08
C ASN A 84 14.87 -0.45 3.12
N PRO A 85 15.34 -1.18 4.14
CA PRO A 85 16.21 -0.61 5.18
C PRO A 85 17.43 0.11 4.63
N GLU A 86 18.00 -0.33 3.50
CA GLU A 86 19.15 0.33 2.87
C GLU A 86 18.81 1.75 2.41
N VAL A 87 17.62 1.95 1.83
CA VAL A 87 17.14 3.27 1.39
C VAL A 87 16.95 4.19 2.61
N ARG A 88 16.40 3.64 3.70
CA ARG A 88 16.20 4.37 4.95
C ARG A 88 17.52 4.80 5.60
N LEU A 89 18.54 3.94 5.57
CA LEU A 89 19.87 4.23 6.13
C LEU A 89 20.62 5.31 5.32
N ASN A 90 20.37 5.38 4.00
CA ASN A 90 21.03 6.34 3.11
C ASN A 90 20.49 7.78 3.26
N ASP A 91 19.26 7.97 3.75
CA ASP A 91 18.69 9.31 4.00
C ASP A 91 17.74 9.30 5.21
N VAL A 92 18.31 9.19 6.41
CA VAL A 92 17.60 9.05 7.69
C VAL A 92 16.66 10.23 7.99
N ASN A 93 16.94 11.40 7.43
CA ASN A 93 16.16 12.62 7.67
C ASN A 93 15.16 12.92 6.54
N ARG A 94 15.03 12.03 5.54
CA ARG A 94 14.09 12.22 4.45
C ARG A 94 12.66 12.20 4.99
N LEU A 95 11.94 13.28 4.72
CA LEU A 95 10.50 13.33 4.94
C LEU A 95 9.81 12.72 3.71
N TYR A 96 9.10 11.63 3.95
CA TYR A 96 8.27 10.98 2.93
C TYR A 96 6.81 11.40 3.11
N TYR A 97 6.14 11.63 1.98
CA TYR A 97 4.68 11.74 1.98
C TYR A 97 4.08 10.35 2.07
N GLY A 98 3.10 10.18 2.93
CA GLY A 98 2.40 8.92 3.08
C GLY A 98 1.74 8.49 1.76
N PRO A 99 1.73 7.17 1.47
CA PRO A 99 1.24 6.63 0.21
C PRO A 99 -0.28 6.60 0.15
N TYR A 100 -0.81 6.55 -1.08
CA TYR A 100 -2.20 6.21 -1.34
C TYR A 100 -2.29 4.73 -1.64
N ILE A 101 -3.25 4.05 -1.02
CA ILE A 101 -3.51 2.63 -1.22
C ILE A 101 -4.89 2.47 -1.84
N ILE A 102 -5.00 1.74 -2.95
CA ILE A 102 -6.29 1.37 -3.55
C ILE A 102 -6.37 -0.15 -3.59
N ILE A 103 -7.41 -0.73 -3.01
CA ILE A 103 -7.69 -2.18 -3.03
C ILE A 103 -8.88 -2.43 -3.93
N ILE A 104 -8.71 -3.31 -4.90
CA ILE A 104 -9.70 -3.68 -5.91
C ILE A 104 -10.03 -5.17 -5.70
N PRO A 105 -11.22 -5.50 -5.19
CA PRO A 105 -11.69 -6.89 -5.15
C PRO A 105 -11.94 -7.44 -6.56
N PRO A 106 -11.99 -8.78 -6.73
CA PRO A 106 -12.51 -9.36 -7.95
C PRO A 106 -13.92 -8.86 -8.26
N LYS A 107 -14.08 -8.33 -9.48
CA LYS A 107 -15.34 -7.74 -9.94
C LYS A 107 -16.49 -8.75 -9.82
N ASP A 108 -17.66 -8.25 -9.40
CA ASP A 108 -18.93 -8.98 -9.31
C ASP A 108 -18.97 -10.15 -8.31
N ALA A 109 -17.84 -10.52 -7.71
CA ALA A 109 -17.71 -11.66 -6.81
C ALA A 109 -17.56 -11.25 -5.34
N TRP A 110 -16.89 -10.14 -5.08
CA TRP A 110 -16.59 -9.68 -3.71
C TRP A 110 -16.99 -8.22 -3.53
N GLU A 111 -17.43 -7.89 -2.34
CA GLU A 111 -17.74 -6.53 -1.93
C GLU A 111 -17.09 -6.18 -0.61
N TYR A 112 -16.84 -4.90 -0.39
CA TYR A 112 -16.37 -4.41 0.90
C TYR A 112 -17.38 -4.78 1.98
N ALA A 113 -16.90 -5.44 3.03
CA ALA A 113 -17.71 -5.68 4.22
C ALA A 113 -17.59 -4.44 5.10
N ASP A 114 -18.67 -3.68 5.24
CA ASP A 114 -18.67 -2.40 5.93
C ASP A 114 -18.09 -2.54 7.34
N THR A 115 -16.89 -1.99 7.55
CA THR A 115 -16.26 -1.94 8.86
C THR A 115 -16.50 -0.54 9.42
N THR A 116 -17.26 -0.45 10.51
CA THR A 116 -17.38 0.80 11.27
C THR A 116 -16.06 1.22 11.93
N GLN A 117 -15.04 0.35 11.87
CA GLN A 117 -13.72 0.56 12.46
C GLN A 117 -12.65 0.07 11.47
N ILE A 118 -12.28 0.92 10.51
CA ILE A 118 -10.93 0.87 9.94
C ILE A 118 -10.03 1.28 11.11
N THR A 119 -9.30 0.33 11.69
CA THR A 119 -8.43 0.57 12.84
C THR A 119 -7.32 1.53 12.43
N GLY A 120 -7.50 2.82 12.71
CA GLY A 120 -6.44 3.79 12.60
C GLY A 120 -6.95 5.19 12.28
N ASN A 121 -6.67 6.13 13.18
CA ASN A 121 -6.63 7.56 12.85
C ASN A 121 -5.57 7.86 11.75
N SER A 122 -4.82 6.86 11.29
CA SER A 122 -3.73 6.95 10.32
C SER A 122 -4.15 7.03 8.86
N PHE A 123 -5.43 6.92 8.55
CA PHE A 123 -5.90 6.89 7.16
C PHE A 123 -6.98 7.92 6.89
N THR A 124 -6.93 8.53 5.69
CA THR A 124 -8.04 9.33 5.16
C THR A 124 -8.54 8.74 3.84
N ARG A 125 -9.83 8.89 3.52
CA ARG A 125 -10.42 8.40 2.26
C ARG A 125 -10.43 9.52 1.23
N THR A 126 -9.24 9.89 0.74
CA THR A 126 -9.10 10.90 -0.30
C THR A 126 -8.17 10.40 -1.40
N LEU A 127 -8.48 10.74 -2.65
CA LEU A 127 -7.64 10.53 -3.82
C LEU A 127 -7.67 11.82 -4.63
N THR A 128 -6.51 12.28 -5.11
CA THR A 128 -6.42 13.58 -5.80
C THR A 128 -6.50 13.41 -7.32
N ASP A 129 -7.07 14.40 -8.00
CA ASP A 129 -7.14 14.43 -9.48
C ASP A 129 -5.75 14.37 -10.13
N GLU A 130 -4.74 14.94 -9.46
CA GLU A 130 -3.35 14.91 -9.93
C GLU A 130 -2.82 13.48 -10.02
N ILE A 131 -3.08 12.63 -9.02
CA ILE A 131 -2.66 11.21 -9.05
C ILE A 131 -3.34 10.47 -10.21
N MET A 132 -4.61 10.76 -10.45
CA MET A 132 -5.35 10.17 -11.57
C MET A 132 -4.76 10.58 -12.92
N ALA A 133 -4.46 11.87 -13.09
CA ALA A 133 -3.95 12.42 -14.35
C ALA A 133 -2.47 12.10 -14.64
N THR A 134 -1.66 11.84 -13.61
CA THR A 134 -0.20 11.69 -13.75
C THR A 134 0.30 10.28 -13.55
N ILE A 135 -0.27 9.52 -12.61
CA ILE A 135 0.22 8.19 -12.23
C ILE A 135 -0.75 7.10 -12.72
N LEU A 136 -2.03 7.19 -12.35
CA LEU A 136 -2.98 6.11 -12.61
C LEU A 136 -3.40 6.00 -14.08
N ARG A 137 -3.22 7.05 -14.88
CA ARG A 137 -3.44 7.00 -16.33
C ARG A 137 -2.67 5.88 -17.05
N ASP A 138 -1.57 5.39 -16.46
CA ASP A 138 -0.75 4.31 -17.01
C ASP A 138 -1.39 2.92 -16.79
N TYR A 139 -2.54 2.87 -16.10
CA TYR A 139 -3.33 1.67 -15.81
C TYR A 139 -4.76 1.83 -16.37
N PRO A 140 -4.95 1.80 -17.71
CA PRO A 140 -6.21 2.18 -18.35
C PRO A 140 -7.34 1.15 -18.18
N GLU A 141 -7.07 -0.02 -17.59
CA GLU A 141 -8.09 -1.05 -17.36
C GLU A 141 -9.14 -0.65 -16.31
N TYR A 142 -8.92 0.45 -15.58
CA TYR A 142 -9.83 0.99 -14.57
C TYR A 142 -10.28 2.40 -14.91
N ASN A 143 -11.55 2.71 -14.64
CA ASN A 143 -12.10 4.07 -14.75
C ASN A 143 -11.81 4.85 -13.46
N TRP A 144 -10.58 5.34 -13.28
CA TRP A 144 -10.12 5.99 -12.05
C TRP A 144 -10.98 7.13 -11.53
N ALA A 145 -11.67 7.85 -12.42
CA ALA A 145 -12.61 8.91 -12.05
C ALA A 145 -13.77 8.41 -11.16
N ASN A 146 -14.10 7.11 -11.24
CA ASN A 146 -15.16 6.47 -10.48
C ASN A 146 -14.61 5.37 -9.55
N VAL A 147 -13.44 5.59 -8.93
CA VAL A 147 -12.76 4.59 -8.09
C VAL A 147 -13.65 3.97 -7.02
N GLU A 148 -14.56 4.75 -6.44
CA GLU A 148 -15.53 4.31 -5.43
C GLU A 148 -16.47 3.19 -5.89
N THR A 149 -16.62 3.00 -7.21
CA THR A 149 -17.50 1.97 -7.78
C THR A 149 -16.85 0.59 -7.85
N PHE A 150 -15.53 0.50 -7.79
CA PHE A 150 -14.79 -0.77 -7.95
C PHE A 150 -13.65 -0.97 -6.95
N GLY A 151 -13.25 0.08 -6.22
CA GLY A 151 -12.09 0.05 -5.34
C GLY A 151 -12.35 0.76 -4.02
N TRP A 152 -11.55 0.36 -3.04
CA TRP A 152 -11.53 0.96 -1.72
C TRP A 152 -10.18 1.62 -1.49
N TYR A 153 -10.17 2.90 -1.11
CA TYR A 153 -8.95 3.71 -1.13
C TYR A 153 -8.69 4.42 0.19
N PHE A 154 -7.39 4.61 0.46
CA PHE A 154 -6.84 5.16 1.68
C PHE A 154 -5.64 6.03 1.37
N HIS A 155 -5.39 7.02 2.21
CA HIS A 155 -4.14 7.77 2.26
C HIS A 155 -3.51 7.56 3.63
N ALA A 156 -2.36 6.89 3.65
CA ALA A 156 -1.64 6.55 4.88
C ALA A 156 -0.86 7.75 5.42
N LYS A 157 -0.62 7.76 6.74
CA LYS A 157 0.25 8.77 7.37
C LYS A 157 1.72 8.40 7.27
N SER A 158 2.05 7.11 7.40
CA SER A 158 3.42 6.61 7.36
C SER A 158 3.76 6.07 5.99
N PHE A 159 4.90 6.51 5.44
CA PHE A 159 5.45 5.92 4.23
C PHE A 159 6.35 4.72 4.52
N ASP A 160 7.17 4.79 5.58
CA ASP A 160 8.24 3.82 5.81
C ASP A 160 7.71 2.40 6.04
N GLN A 161 6.75 2.24 6.95
CA GLN A 161 6.22 0.94 7.29
C GLN A 161 4.88 1.11 8.00
N GLU A 162 3.85 0.44 7.51
CA GLU A 162 2.51 0.36 8.11
C GLU A 162 1.70 -0.76 7.41
N ASN A 163 0.50 -1.04 7.90
CA ASN A 163 -0.43 -1.97 7.29
C ASN A 163 -1.88 -1.46 7.38
N ILE A 164 -2.75 -2.00 6.52
CA ILE A 164 -4.20 -1.81 6.58
C ILE A 164 -4.90 -3.15 6.57
N HIS A 165 -5.95 -3.24 7.38
CA HIS A 165 -6.81 -4.41 7.48
C HIS A 165 -8.20 -4.04 6.97
N VAL A 166 -8.64 -4.68 5.91
CA VAL A 166 -9.99 -4.50 5.36
C VAL A 166 -10.66 -5.85 5.21
N ALA A 167 -11.97 -5.89 5.42
CA ALA A 167 -12.74 -7.11 5.21
C ALA A 167 -13.53 -7.03 3.91
N PHE A 168 -13.58 -8.14 3.19
CA PHE A 168 -14.40 -8.30 2.00
C PHE A 168 -15.28 -9.53 2.14
N LYS A 169 -16.53 -9.41 1.73
CA LYS A 169 -17.53 -10.47 1.76
C LYS A 169 -17.83 -10.94 0.35
N LYS A 170 -17.90 -12.25 0.17
CA LYS A 170 -18.31 -12.90 -1.07
C LYS A 170 -19.80 -12.61 -1.36
N ARG A 171 -20.12 -12.17 -2.58
CA ARG A 171 -21.49 -11.82 -3.02
C ARG A 171 -22.35 -13.05 -3.31
N THR A 172 -21.76 -14.08 -3.91
CA THR A 172 -22.44 -15.33 -4.29
C THR A 172 -21.58 -16.52 -3.92
N ASP A 173 -22.20 -17.64 -3.53
CA ASP A 173 -21.46 -18.86 -3.14
C ASP A 173 -20.65 -19.48 -4.29
N SER A 174 -20.94 -19.08 -5.53
CA SER A 174 -20.29 -19.54 -6.76
C SER A 174 -18.99 -18.81 -7.12
N SER A 175 -18.52 -17.80 -6.37
CA SER A 175 -17.27 -17.13 -6.77
C SER A 175 -16.07 -18.08 -6.67
N ASP A 176 -15.35 -18.27 -7.78
CA ASP A 176 -14.23 -19.20 -7.86
C ASP A 176 -13.05 -18.81 -6.97
N GLU A 177 -12.35 -19.81 -6.42
CA GLU A 177 -11.12 -19.67 -5.62
C GLU A 177 -9.85 -19.45 -6.48
N ASN A 178 -9.96 -18.83 -7.66
CA ASN A 178 -8.81 -18.48 -8.51
C ASN A 178 -8.83 -16.99 -8.92
N GLN A 179 -9.66 -16.20 -8.26
CA GLN A 179 -9.73 -14.76 -8.48
C GLN A 179 -8.70 -14.03 -7.62
N SER A 180 -8.24 -12.86 -8.06
CA SER A 180 -7.23 -12.08 -7.35
C SER A 180 -7.76 -10.79 -6.77
N PHE A 181 -7.35 -10.46 -5.55
CA PHE A 181 -7.37 -9.08 -5.08
C PHE A 181 -6.18 -8.34 -5.67
N THR A 182 -6.41 -7.14 -6.20
CA THR A 182 -5.35 -6.24 -6.67
C THR A 182 -5.25 -5.07 -5.70
N ALA A 183 -4.03 -4.66 -5.37
CA ALA A 183 -3.78 -3.42 -4.67
C ALA A 183 -2.78 -2.53 -5.43
N PHE A 184 -3.02 -1.23 -5.36
CA PHE A 184 -2.11 -0.20 -5.84
C PHE A 184 -1.52 0.51 -4.63
N TYR A 185 -0.19 0.48 -4.50
CA TYR A 185 0.57 1.33 -3.60
C TYR A 185 1.11 2.51 -4.40
N ILE A 186 0.72 3.73 -4.06
CA ILE A 186 0.97 4.92 -4.86
C ILE A 186 1.75 5.92 -4.02
N TYR A 187 2.97 6.21 -4.46
CA TYR A 187 3.74 7.33 -3.92
C TYR A 187 3.52 8.57 -4.78
N PHE A 188 3.23 9.71 -4.15
CA PHE A 188 3.12 10.99 -4.82
C PHE A 188 3.73 12.10 -3.99
N ASN A 189 4.65 12.86 -4.59
CA ASN A 189 5.22 14.04 -3.98
C ASN A 189 4.46 15.29 -4.47
N PRO A 190 3.63 15.93 -3.64
CA PRO A 190 2.81 17.08 -4.05
C PRO A 190 3.64 18.34 -4.36
N VAL A 191 4.91 18.41 -3.95
CA VAL A 191 5.79 19.56 -4.23
C VAL A 191 6.37 19.44 -5.64
N THR A 192 6.90 18.27 -5.99
CA THR A 192 7.51 18.05 -7.30
C THR A 192 6.50 17.58 -8.35
N LYS A 193 5.30 17.15 -7.95
CA LYS A 193 4.26 16.57 -8.82
C LYS A 193 4.71 15.30 -9.53
N HIS A 194 5.66 14.57 -8.93
CA HIS A 194 6.16 13.29 -9.42
C HIS A 194 5.78 12.17 -8.45
N GLY A 195 5.68 10.96 -8.98
CA GLY A 195 5.30 9.78 -8.22
C GLY A 195 5.22 8.55 -9.10
N TRP A 196 4.82 7.45 -8.49
CA TRP A 196 4.72 6.15 -9.15
C TRP A 196 3.66 5.30 -8.43
N ALA A 197 3.19 4.27 -9.12
CA ALA A 197 2.30 3.27 -8.54
C ALA A 197 2.89 1.87 -8.72
N LYS A 198 2.84 1.08 -7.66
CA LYS A 198 3.18 -0.35 -7.65
C LYS A 198 1.89 -1.15 -7.55
N LYS A 199 1.59 -1.90 -8.61
CA LYS A 199 0.46 -2.84 -8.67
C LYS A 199 0.91 -4.19 -8.14
N VAL A 200 0.25 -4.68 -7.10
CA VAL A 200 0.43 -6.03 -6.55
C VAL A 200 -0.88 -6.78 -6.62
N SER A 201 -0.84 -8.10 -6.78
CA SER A 201 -2.05 -8.92 -6.84
C SER A 201 -1.82 -10.25 -6.13
N LYS A 202 -2.88 -10.77 -5.52
CA LYS A 202 -2.85 -12.03 -4.77
C LYS A 202 -4.12 -12.82 -5.05
N GLU A 203 -3.94 -14.04 -5.52
CA GLU A 203 -5.00 -15.01 -5.69
C GLU A 203 -5.61 -15.41 -4.34
N ILE A 204 -6.93 -15.58 -4.35
CA ILE A 204 -7.71 -16.03 -3.20
C ILE A 204 -7.50 -17.53 -3.06
N THR A 205 -6.68 -17.95 -2.11
CA THR A 205 -6.56 -19.35 -1.69
C THR A 205 -7.54 -19.73 -0.59
#